data_AF-A0A522ZBL4-F1
#
_entry.id   AF-A0A522ZBL4-F1
#
_cell.length_a   1.000
_cell.length_b   1.000
_cell.length_c   1.000
_cell.angle_alpha   90.00
_cell.angle_beta   90.00
_cell.angle_gamma   90.00
#
_symmetry.space_group_name_H-M   'P 1'
#
loop_
_entity.id
_entity.type
_entity.pdbx_description
1 polymer ?
#
loop_
_entity_poly.entity_id
_entity_poly.type
_entity_poly.pdbx_seq_one_letter_code
_entity_poly.pdbx_strand_id
1 'polypeptide(L)'
;MSRIFRVLPLLRGALSLIRLSVLTLSTRGDYRLVAIPEKRKSDRITEETGMTGQLLGFVGVGRMGGPMAQRLLDAGYRLCVYDVSEEATKPLVARGAQRAQSPADVASTAEIVLMSLPTPAIVREVVLGSNAGIANGSAIRTLIDLSTTGPGVAGEVAARLAERDIGWVDAPVSGGVTGAQAGTLAVMVSCPTPTYQALQPVLKTFGKLFHTGEKPGLAQTAKLANNMLAATALVATSEALAMGVKAGLDAKVLIDIINVSSGRNSASQDKFPRAVLPRTFDFGFATALSHKDVRLCLDEAQNMGVPMLVGAAVLEMLAVTKARFGPDSDFTMVAKVLEEWAGVEIKG
;
A
#
# COMPACT_ATOMS: atom_id res chain seq x y z
N MET A 1 48.98 -25.90 -7.14
CA MET A 1 49.62 -27.17 -6.71
C MET A 1 49.78 -27.15 -5.19
N SER A 2 49.16 -28.14 -4.50
CA SER A 2 49.55 -28.79 -3.22
C SER A 2 49.84 -27.94 -1.97
N ARG A 3 49.39 -28.22 -0.73
CA ARG A 3 48.70 -29.32 -0.02
C ARG A 3 48.25 -28.71 1.34
N ILE A 4 46.99 -28.76 1.79
CA ILE A 4 46.34 -29.76 2.68
C ILE A 4 47.17 -30.21 3.90
N PHE A 5 46.68 -29.88 5.11
CA PHE A 5 46.48 -30.84 6.23
C PHE A 5 45.29 -30.43 7.11
N ARG A 6 44.38 -31.38 7.34
CA ARG A 6 43.23 -31.40 8.28
C ARG A 6 43.71 -31.69 9.70
N VAL A 7 42.94 -31.37 10.75
CA VAL A 7 42.24 -32.32 11.68
C VAL A 7 41.18 -31.55 12.51
N LEU A 8 40.16 -32.32 12.93
CA LEU A 8 38.76 -32.11 13.33
C LEU A 8 38.57 -31.78 14.87
N PRO A 9 37.36 -31.83 15.49
CA PRO A 9 36.81 -30.79 16.38
C PRO A 9 36.53 -31.28 17.83
N LEU A 10 35.85 -30.45 18.65
CA LEU A 10 34.88 -30.78 19.73
C LEU A 10 35.06 -29.88 20.97
N LEU A 11 34.05 -29.08 21.32
CA LEU A 11 33.26 -29.16 22.57
C LEU A 11 32.43 -27.88 22.85
N ARG A 12 31.30 -28.14 23.49
CA ARG A 12 30.14 -27.29 23.78
C ARG A 12 30.43 -26.27 24.91
N GLY A 13 29.65 -25.17 24.93
CA GLY A 13 29.07 -24.66 26.18
C GLY A 13 29.38 -23.22 26.59
N ALA A 14 28.33 -22.39 26.49
CA ALA A 14 27.91 -21.31 27.42
C ALA A 14 28.80 -20.09 27.72
N LEU A 15 28.22 -18.92 27.39
CA LEU A 15 28.25 -17.61 28.08
C LEU A 15 29.59 -17.10 28.64
N SER A 16 30.13 -16.06 27.98
CA SER A 16 30.62 -14.87 28.68
C SER A 16 30.85 -13.73 27.68
N LEU A 17 30.17 -12.61 27.90
CA LEU A 17 30.43 -11.31 27.29
C LEU A 17 31.89 -10.89 27.53
N ILE A 18 32.68 -10.76 26.47
CA ILE A 18 33.98 -10.07 26.55
C ILE A 18 33.92 -8.84 25.66
N ARG A 19 33.90 -7.67 26.31
CA ARG A 19 34.15 -6.36 25.73
C ARG A 19 35.57 -6.33 25.16
N LEU A 20 35.68 -5.97 23.89
CA LEU A 20 36.95 -5.64 23.25
C LEU A 20 37.31 -4.20 23.63
N SER A 21 38.29 -4.02 24.50
CA SER A 21 38.91 -2.71 24.77
C SER A 21 40.33 -2.74 24.23
N VAL A 22 40.56 -1.97 23.17
CA VAL A 22 41.89 -1.70 22.59
C VAL A 22 42.66 -0.83 23.58
N LEU A 23 43.88 -1.25 23.94
CA LEU A 23 44.83 -0.42 24.67
C LEU A 23 46.14 -0.38 23.90
N THR A 24 46.54 0.82 23.47
CA THR A 24 47.94 1.15 23.15
C THR A 24 48.29 2.50 23.76
N LEU A 25 49.42 2.47 24.48
CA LEU A 25 50.22 3.50 25.15
C LEU A 25 50.36 4.84 24.36
N SER A 26 50.69 6.02 24.89
CA SER A 26 51.31 6.50 26.14
C SER A 26 51.20 8.05 26.13
N THR A 27 51.04 8.69 27.29
CA THR A 27 51.92 9.77 27.84
C THR A 27 51.27 10.41 29.08
N ARG A 28 52.12 10.92 29.96
CA ARG A 28 51.94 11.30 31.37
C ARG A 28 50.74 12.23 31.66
N GLY A 29 50.01 11.93 32.73
CA GLY A 29 49.10 12.83 33.42
C GLY A 29 48.50 12.16 34.66
N ASP A 30 48.57 12.83 35.81
CA ASP A 30 47.98 12.38 37.06
C ASP A 30 46.46 12.24 36.93
N TYR A 31 45.90 11.08 37.31
CA TYR A 31 44.45 10.90 37.43
C TYR A 31 44.09 10.48 38.85
N ARG A 32 43.33 11.33 39.55
CA ARG A 32 42.55 10.96 40.73
C ARG A 32 41.34 10.14 40.29
N LEU A 33 41.08 9.00 40.95
CA LEU A 33 39.79 8.31 40.86
C LEU A 33 38.72 9.23 41.45
N VAL A 34 37.82 9.75 40.61
CA VAL A 34 36.56 10.34 41.05
C VAL A 34 35.50 9.26 40.92
N ALA A 35 34.92 8.84 42.05
CA ALA A 35 33.79 7.93 42.07
C ALA A 35 32.59 8.58 41.38
N ILE A 36 32.09 7.95 40.32
CA ILE A 36 30.82 8.34 39.69
C ILE A 36 29.71 7.77 40.57
N PRO A 37 28.79 8.58 41.11
CA PRO A 37 27.69 8.06 41.92
C PRO A 37 26.75 7.24 41.05
N GLU A 38 26.41 6.03 41.50
CA GLU A 38 25.34 5.21 40.92
C GLU A 38 24.03 6.02 40.90
N LYS A 39 23.53 6.36 39.71
CA LYS A 39 22.16 6.85 39.57
C LYS A 39 21.21 5.71 39.91
N ARG A 40 20.40 5.95 40.95
CA ARG A 40 19.30 5.10 41.42
C ARG A 40 18.41 4.64 40.26
N LYS A 41 17.96 3.39 40.35
CA LYS A 41 16.79 2.84 39.64
C LYS A 41 15.56 3.73 39.89
N SER A 42 15.32 4.65 38.97
CA SER A 42 14.11 5.45 38.80
C SER A 42 14.33 6.18 37.49
N ASP A 43 13.31 6.31 36.66
CA ASP A 43 13.37 6.95 35.34
C ASP A 43 13.82 6.00 34.21
N ARG A 44 13.16 4.83 34.14
CA ARG A 44 12.76 4.34 32.82
C ARG A 44 11.52 5.12 32.42
N ILE A 45 11.76 6.14 31.61
CA ILE A 45 10.73 6.88 30.89
C ILE A 45 9.92 5.87 30.08
N THR A 46 8.64 5.78 30.40
CA THR A 46 7.60 5.18 29.57
C THR A 46 7.49 5.99 28.28
N GLU A 47 8.13 5.52 27.21
CA GLU A 47 8.01 6.09 25.86
C GLU A 47 6.99 5.33 24.97
N GLU A 48 6.23 4.39 25.52
CA GLU A 48 5.27 3.57 24.76
C GLU A 48 3.80 4.03 24.83
N THR A 49 3.47 5.16 25.48
CA THR A 49 2.06 5.54 25.77
C THR A 49 1.56 6.84 25.11
N GLY A 50 2.22 7.36 24.08
CA GLY A 50 1.90 8.69 23.54
C GLY A 50 0.68 8.81 22.61
N MET A 51 0.11 7.72 22.08
CA MET A 51 -0.87 7.80 20.97
C MET A 51 -2.19 7.03 21.22
N THR A 52 -2.26 6.20 22.26
CA THR A 52 -3.49 5.47 22.62
C THR A 52 -4.58 6.46 23.02
N GLY A 53 -5.69 6.45 22.30
CA GLY A 53 -6.83 7.36 22.51
C GLY A 53 -6.87 8.61 21.64
N GLN A 54 -5.88 8.84 20.75
CA GLN A 54 -6.00 9.88 19.72
C GLN A 54 -7.20 9.58 18.81
N LEU A 55 -7.99 10.60 18.48
CA LEU A 55 -9.12 10.50 17.57
C LEU A 55 -8.65 10.78 16.14
N LEU A 56 -8.86 9.82 15.24
CA LEU A 56 -8.59 9.95 13.81
C LEU A 56 -9.90 10.02 13.02
N GLY A 57 -9.89 10.75 11.92
CA GLY A 57 -10.96 10.73 10.94
C GLY A 57 -10.70 9.67 9.87
N PHE A 58 -11.75 9.00 9.37
CA PHE A 58 -11.65 8.11 8.22
C PHE A 58 -12.82 8.28 7.26
N VAL A 59 -12.55 8.73 6.04
CA VAL A 59 -13.55 8.93 4.98
C VAL A 59 -13.42 7.86 3.88
N GLY A 60 -14.46 7.07 3.68
CA GLY A 60 -14.46 5.93 2.76
C GLY A 60 -13.95 4.67 3.46
N VAL A 61 -14.86 3.84 3.97
CA VAL A 61 -14.57 2.62 4.74
C VAL A 61 -15.08 1.35 4.04
N GLY A 62 -15.04 1.37 2.70
CA GLY A 62 -15.34 0.21 1.86
C GLY A 62 -14.30 -0.91 1.91
N ARG A 63 -14.13 -1.66 0.82
CA ARG A 63 -13.30 -2.89 0.76
C ARG A 63 -11.85 -2.71 1.21
N MET A 64 -11.26 -1.54 0.99
CA MET A 64 -9.91 -1.21 1.44
C MET A 64 -9.90 -0.42 2.75
N GLY A 65 -10.69 0.66 2.82
CA GLY A 65 -10.74 1.54 3.99
C GLY A 65 -11.22 0.86 5.27
N GLY A 66 -12.23 -0.02 5.18
CA GLY A 66 -12.81 -0.72 6.32
C GLY A 66 -11.80 -1.57 7.10
N PRO A 67 -11.09 -2.52 6.45
CA PRO A 67 -10.03 -3.28 7.12
C PRO A 67 -8.90 -2.40 7.69
N MET A 68 -8.49 -1.33 7.00
CA MET A 68 -7.48 -0.40 7.53
C MET A 68 -7.99 0.32 8.79
N ALA A 69 -9.24 0.79 8.78
CA ALA A 69 -9.89 1.41 9.94
C ALA A 69 -10.05 0.42 11.12
N GLN A 70 -10.38 -0.84 10.86
CA GLN A 70 -10.43 -1.88 11.91
C GLN A 70 -9.08 -2.03 12.60
N ARG A 71 -7.97 -2.01 11.85
CA ARG A 71 -6.62 -2.11 12.42
C ARG A 71 -6.23 -0.88 13.25
N LEU A 72 -6.72 0.30 12.88
CA LEU A 72 -6.55 1.50 13.71
C LEU A 72 -7.29 1.35 15.05
N LEU A 73 -8.51 0.80 15.04
CA LEU A 73 -9.24 0.48 16.29
C LEU A 73 -8.50 -0.57 17.12
N ASP A 74 -7.98 -1.63 16.49
CA ASP A 74 -7.19 -2.68 17.16
C ASP A 74 -5.91 -2.13 17.83
N ALA A 75 -5.33 -1.08 17.23
CA ALA A 75 -4.17 -0.37 17.78
C ALA A 75 -4.52 0.64 18.89
N GLY A 76 -5.80 0.75 19.27
CA GLY A 76 -6.25 1.62 20.36
C GLY A 76 -6.52 3.08 19.97
N TYR A 77 -6.61 3.39 18.67
CA TYR A 77 -7.08 4.69 18.20
C TYR A 77 -8.61 4.78 18.30
N ARG A 78 -9.12 5.98 18.54
CA ARG A 78 -10.56 6.28 18.36
C ARG A 78 -10.79 6.73 16.93
N LEU A 79 -11.93 6.37 16.34
CA LEU A 79 -12.26 6.77 14.97
C LEU A 79 -13.56 7.55 14.89
N CYS A 80 -13.55 8.62 14.10
CA CYS A 80 -14.73 9.25 13.52
C CYS A 80 -14.78 8.88 12.03
N VAL A 81 -15.83 8.19 11.58
CA VAL A 81 -15.89 7.57 10.25
C VAL A 81 -17.07 8.09 9.44
N TYR A 82 -16.86 8.20 8.12
CA TYR A 82 -17.92 8.49 7.17
C TYR A 82 -17.78 7.61 5.92
N ASP A 83 -18.91 7.13 5.42
CA ASP A 83 -19.05 6.53 4.10
C ASP A 83 -20.46 6.88 3.58
N VAL A 84 -20.60 7.02 2.26
CA VAL A 84 -21.90 7.20 1.62
C VAL A 84 -22.80 5.98 1.83
N SER A 85 -22.20 4.80 2.00
CA SER A 85 -22.88 3.57 2.39
C SER A 85 -22.90 3.43 3.91
N GLU A 86 -24.08 3.57 4.51
CA GLU A 86 -24.25 3.34 5.95
C GLU A 86 -23.83 1.92 6.34
N GLU A 87 -24.13 0.92 5.51
CA GLU A 87 -23.72 -0.48 5.74
C GLU A 87 -22.21 -0.64 5.89
N ALA A 88 -21.40 0.15 5.14
CA ALA A 88 -19.94 0.10 5.25
C ALA A 88 -19.44 0.57 6.63
N THR A 89 -20.16 1.49 7.29
CA THR A 89 -19.78 2.02 8.60
C THR A 89 -20.18 1.12 9.77
N LYS A 90 -21.24 0.31 9.64
CA LYS A 90 -21.80 -0.50 10.74
C LYS A 90 -20.77 -1.38 11.47
N PRO A 91 -19.86 -2.11 10.80
CA PRO A 91 -18.86 -2.94 11.49
C PRO A 91 -17.89 -2.12 12.36
N LEU A 92 -17.60 -0.88 11.98
CA LEU A 92 -16.71 0.00 12.75
C LEU A 92 -17.46 0.63 13.93
N VAL A 93 -18.71 1.05 13.72
CA VAL A 93 -19.57 1.61 14.78
C VAL A 93 -19.84 0.58 15.87
N ALA A 94 -20.10 -0.68 15.50
CA ALA A 94 -20.24 -1.78 16.45
C ALA A 94 -18.98 -2.02 17.31
N ARG A 95 -17.83 -1.50 16.87
CA ARG A 95 -16.55 -1.56 17.58
C ARG A 95 -16.17 -0.23 18.27
N GLY A 96 -17.10 0.72 18.35
CA GLY A 96 -16.92 1.98 19.06
C GLY A 96 -16.45 3.16 18.22
N ALA A 97 -16.41 3.03 16.88
CA ALA A 97 -16.22 4.20 16.02
C ALA A 97 -17.45 5.13 16.06
N GLN A 98 -17.23 6.43 16.07
CA GLN A 98 -18.27 7.44 15.90
C GLN A 98 -18.58 7.58 14.41
N ARG A 99 -19.86 7.55 14.02
CA ARG A 99 -20.28 7.85 12.65
C ARG A 99 -20.55 9.35 12.51
N ALA A 100 -19.92 9.98 11.52
CA ALA A 100 -20.18 11.37 11.12
C ALA A 100 -21.30 11.46 10.08
N GLN A 101 -21.82 12.67 9.87
CA GLN A 101 -22.87 12.95 8.88
C GLN A 101 -22.33 13.39 7.51
N SER A 102 -21.07 13.82 7.44
CA SER A 102 -20.42 14.24 6.20
C SER A 102 -18.89 14.17 6.30
N PRO A 103 -18.15 14.28 5.19
CA PRO A 103 -16.70 14.42 5.23
C PRO A 103 -16.22 15.66 6.00
N ALA A 104 -16.91 16.80 5.88
CA ALA A 104 -16.64 18.02 6.67
C ALA A 104 -16.84 17.82 8.17
N ASP A 105 -17.81 16.99 8.57
CA ASP A 105 -18.07 16.65 9.97
C ASP A 105 -16.93 15.79 10.56
N VAL A 106 -16.43 14.82 9.79
CA VAL A 106 -15.20 14.08 10.15
C VAL A 106 -14.02 15.05 10.35
N ALA A 107 -13.83 15.97 9.41
CA ALA A 107 -12.75 16.95 9.43
C ALA A 107 -12.92 18.06 10.49
N SER A 108 -14.13 18.25 11.02
CA SER A 108 -14.40 19.12 12.17
C SER A 108 -14.18 18.42 13.50
N THR A 109 -14.12 17.08 13.48
CA THR A 109 -13.99 16.24 14.67
C THR A 109 -12.54 15.78 14.92
N ALA A 110 -11.74 15.59 13.87
CA ALA A 110 -10.39 15.04 13.96
C ALA A 110 -9.33 15.91 13.25
N GLU A 111 -8.14 16.03 13.86
CA GLU A 111 -7.02 16.79 13.30
C GLU A 111 -6.30 16.03 12.17
N ILE A 112 -6.25 14.69 12.26
CA ILE A 112 -5.69 13.81 11.23
C ILE A 112 -6.85 13.02 10.62
N VAL A 113 -7.04 13.20 9.32
CA VAL A 113 -8.07 12.50 8.55
C VAL A 113 -7.40 11.62 7.51
N LEU A 114 -7.82 10.37 7.42
CA LEU A 114 -7.47 9.44 6.36
C LEU A 114 -8.63 9.32 5.38
N MET A 115 -8.35 9.08 4.10
CA MET A 115 -9.37 8.72 3.13
C MET A 115 -8.96 7.61 2.18
N SER A 116 -9.91 6.78 1.75
CA SER A 116 -9.69 5.72 0.77
C SER A 116 -10.89 5.64 -0.19
N LEU A 117 -10.74 6.24 -1.37
CA LEU A 117 -11.82 6.52 -2.30
C LEU A 117 -11.55 5.95 -3.70
N PRO A 118 -12.60 5.66 -4.51
CA PRO A 118 -12.44 4.85 -5.72
C PRO A 118 -11.76 5.57 -6.90
N THR A 119 -12.06 6.86 -7.08
CA THR A 119 -11.63 7.61 -8.28
C THR A 119 -11.11 9.01 -7.95
N PRO A 120 -10.27 9.59 -8.82
CA PRO A 120 -9.78 10.96 -8.63
C PRO A 120 -10.90 12.01 -8.61
N ALA A 121 -11.98 11.81 -9.37
CA ALA A 121 -13.14 12.71 -9.35
C ALA A 121 -13.85 12.70 -7.99
N ILE A 122 -14.02 11.51 -7.40
CA ILE A 122 -14.61 11.38 -6.05
C ILE A 122 -13.69 12.02 -5.01
N VAL A 123 -12.37 11.88 -5.13
CA VAL A 123 -11.43 12.53 -4.22
C VAL A 123 -11.56 14.05 -4.30
N ARG A 124 -11.61 14.64 -5.50
CA ARG A 124 -11.82 16.09 -5.64
C ARG A 124 -13.11 16.54 -4.97
N GLU A 125 -14.22 15.86 -5.23
CA GLU A 125 -15.52 16.23 -4.64
C GLU A 125 -15.52 16.08 -3.12
N VAL A 126 -15.01 14.97 -2.59
CA VAL A 126 -14.99 14.73 -1.14
C VAL A 126 -14.06 15.71 -0.42
N VAL A 127 -12.95 16.12 -1.04
CA VAL A 127 -12.01 17.05 -0.41
C VAL A 127 -12.41 18.51 -0.60
N LEU A 128 -12.65 18.90 -1.85
CA LEU A 128 -12.81 20.29 -2.30
C LEU A 128 -14.25 20.65 -2.68
N GLY A 129 -15.20 19.73 -2.54
CA GLY A 129 -16.61 20.01 -2.75
C GLY A 129 -17.09 21.17 -1.88
N SER A 130 -18.35 21.55 -2.07
CA SER A 130 -19.01 22.64 -1.34
C SER A 130 -19.05 22.39 0.19
N ASN A 131 -20.00 22.94 0.95
CA ASN A 131 -19.95 22.95 2.43
C ASN A 131 -19.78 21.58 3.13
N ALA A 132 -19.93 20.44 2.43
CA ALA A 132 -19.70 19.10 2.94
C ALA A 132 -18.28 18.52 2.71
N GLY A 133 -17.39 19.21 1.98
CA GLY A 133 -16.02 18.73 1.69
C GLY A 133 -15.06 18.78 2.89
N ILE A 134 -14.08 17.88 2.93
CA ILE A 134 -13.06 17.78 4.01
C ILE A 134 -12.36 19.12 4.26
N ALA A 135 -12.07 19.89 3.21
CA ALA A 135 -11.37 21.17 3.31
C ALA A 135 -12.14 22.25 4.12
N ASN A 136 -13.42 22.02 4.41
CA ASN A 136 -14.27 22.93 5.20
C ASN A 136 -14.34 22.54 6.68
N GLY A 137 -13.65 21.46 7.10
CA GLY A 137 -13.61 21.05 8.50
C GLY A 137 -12.82 22.02 9.38
N SER A 138 -13.29 22.27 10.61
CA SER A 138 -12.66 23.24 11.51
C SER A 138 -11.42 22.73 12.25
N ALA A 139 -11.31 21.41 12.45
CA ALA A 139 -10.26 20.81 13.28
C ALA A 139 -9.09 20.25 12.45
N ILE A 140 -9.34 19.81 11.23
CA ILE A 140 -8.34 19.15 10.39
C ILE A 140 -7.07 19.99 10.24
N ARG A 141 -5.93 19.31 10.32
CA ARG A 141 -4.58 19.83 10.09
C ARG A 141 -3.81 18.99 9.09
N THR A 142 -4.16 17.70 8.93
CA THR A 142 -3.51 16.80 7.98
C THR A 142 -4.51 15.85 7.34
N LEU A 143 -4.50 15.79 6.02
CA LEU A 143 -5.23 14.82 5.22
C LEU A 143 -4.27 13.80 4.61
N ILE A 144 -4.56 12.52 4.83
CA ILE A 144 -3.82 11.37 4.31
C ILE A 144 -4.66 10.68 3.24
N ASP A 145 -4.24 10.74 1.98
CA ASP A 145 -4.90 10.08 0.86
C ASP A 145 -4.33 8.67 0.63
N LEU A 146 -5.07 7.63 1.03
CA LEU A 146 -4.74 6.23 0.78
C LEU A 146 -5.24 5.76 -0.61
N SER A 147 -5.93 6.63 -1.35
CA SER A 147 -6.52 6.33 -2.65
C SER A 147 -5.46 6.30 -3.75
N THR A 148 -5.82 5.70 -4.89
CA THR A 148 -5.01 5.82 -6.12
C THR A 148 -5.63 6.89 -7.03
N THR A 149 -5.14 8.11 -6.91
CA THR A 149 -5.69 9.33 -7.55
C THR A 149 -4.83 9.86 -8.69
N GLY A 150 -3.55 9.50 -8.71
CA GLY A 150 -2.58 9.98 -9.68
C GLY A 150 -1.95 11.33 -9.30
N PRO A 151 -0.75 11.65 -9.83
CA PRO A 151 0.04 12.79 -9.37
C PRO A 151 -0.60 14.15 -9.63
N GLY A 152 -1.28 14.31 -10.77
CA GLY A 152 -1.95 15.56 -11.11
C GLY A 152 -3.02 15.97 -10.09
N VAL A 153 -3.88 15.02 -9.69
CA VAL A 153 -4.94 15.29 -8.69
C VAL A 153 -4.35 15.51 -7.31
N ALA A 154 -3.33 14.73 -6.94
CA ALA A 154 -2.61 14.92 -5.69
C ALA A 154 -2.00 16.32 -5.59
N GLY A 155 -1.32 16.79 -6.64
CA GLY A 155 -0.75 18.14 -6.67
C GLY A 155 -1.80 19.24 -6.61
N GLU A 156 -2.89 19.10 -7.35
CA GLU A 156 -4.04 20.02 -7.34
C GLU A 156 -4.65 20.14 -5.93
N VAL A 157 -5.00 19.00 -5.33
CA VAL A 157 -5.64 18.96 -4.01
C VAL A 157 -4.68 19.48 -2.92
N ALA A 158 -3.41 19.10 -2.97
CA ALA A 158 -2.40 19.60 -2.04
C ALA A 158 -2.29 21.12 -2.08
N ALA A 159 -2.29 21.73 -3.26
CA ALA A 159 -2.23 23.18 -3.43
C ALA A 159 -3.45 23.87 -2.82
N ARG A 160 -4.66 23.34 -3.06
CA ARG A 160 -5.90 23.90 -2.51
C ARG A 160 -6.03 23.73 -1.00
N LEU A 161 -5.52 22.66 -0.43
CA LEU A 161 -5.49 22.46 1.01
C LEU A 161 -4.47 23.37 1.71
N ALA A 162 -3.36 23.68 1.05
CA ALA A 162 -2.37 24.63 1.58
C ALA A 162 -2.95 26.05 1.75
N GLU A 163 -3.90 26.48 0.91
CA GLU A 163 -4.65 27.75 1.07
C GLU A 163 -5.48 27.80 2.37
N ARG A 164 -5.66 26.65 3.03
CA ARG A 164 -6.41 26.46 4.28
C ARG A 164 -5.53 26.01 5.45
N ASP A 165 -4.21 26.05 5.30
CA ASP A 165 -3.25 25.54 6.29
C ASP A 165 -3.44 24.04 6.63
N ILE A 166 -3.95 23.25 5.68
CA ILE A 166 -4.12 21.80 5.82
C ILE A 166 -2.98 21.09 5.09
N GLY A 167 -2.22 20.28 5.83
CA GLY A 167 -1.16 19.44 5.28
C GLY A 167 -1.71 18.29 4.43
N TRP A 168 -1.06 18.01 3.29
CA TRP A 168 -1.39 16.90 2.41
C TRP A 168 -0.34 15.78 2.50
N VAL A 169 -0.81 14.54 2.50
CA VAL A 169 0.02 13.33 2.49
C VAL A 169 -0.54 12.35 1.48
N ASP A 170 0.21 12.09 0.41
CA ASP A 170 -0.09 10.98 -0.48
C ASP A 170 0.39 9.69 0.17
N ALA A 171 -0.51 8.75 0.43
CA ALA A 171 -0.20 7.47 1.05
C ALA A 171 -0.81 6.25 0.33
N PRO A 172 -0.82 6.16 -1.02
CA PRO A 172 -1.43 5.03 -1.72
C PRO A 172 -0.85 3.68 -1.30
N VAL A 173 -1.72 2.66 -1.31
CA VAL A 173 -1.39 1.33 -0.78
C VAL A 173 -1.38 0.22 -1.84
N SER A 174 -0.61 -0.85 -1.61
CA SER A 174 -0.59 -2.07 -2.44
C SER A 174 -0.61 -3.32 -1.56
N GLY A 175 -1.17 -4.42 -2.05
CA GLY A 175 -1.37 -5.68 -1.31
C GLY A 175 -2.82 -6.18 -1.26
N GLY A 176 -3.76 -5.38 -1.77
CA GLY A 176 -5.17 -5.75 -1.89
C GLY A 176 -5.89 -5.93 -0.55
N VAL A 177 -7.12 -6.43 -0.60
CA VAL A 177 -7.98 -6.62 0.58
C VAL A 177 -7.33 -7.56 1.59
N THR A 178 -6.71 -8.65 1.13
CA THR A 178 -5.99 -9.60 2.00
C THR A 178 -4.86 -8.91 2.75
N GLY A 179 -4.06 -8.08 2.08
CA GLY A 179 -2.99 -7.31 2.73
C GLY A 179 -3.53 -6.27 3.71
N ALA A 180 -4.67 -5.64 3.41
CA ALA A 180 -5.30 -4.67 4.30
C ALA A 180 -5.80 -5.32 5.61
N GLN A 181 -6.43 -6.50 5.50
CA GLN A 181 -6.85 -7.29 6.65
C GLN A 181 -5.65 -7.76 7.48
N ALA A 182 -4.61 -8.26 6.82
CA ALA A 182 -3.40 -8.77 7.47
C ALA A 182 -2.48 -7.68 8.04
N GLY A 183 -2.65 -6.41 7.62
CA GLY A 183 -1.76 -5.32 8.00
C GLY A 183 -0.39 -5.38 7.31
N THR A 184 -0.34 -5.95 6.12
CA THR A 184 0.89 -6.20 5.38
C THR A 184 0.95 -5.38 4.09
N LEU A 185 0.19 -4.28 4.01
CA LEU A 185 0.21 -3.42 2.84
C LEU A 185 1.61 -2.82 2.62
N ALA A 186 1.97 -2.57 1.37
CA ALA A 186 3.00 -1.60 1.05
C ALA A 186 2.34 -0.21 1.01
N VAL A 187 2.77 0.69 1.88
CA VAL A 187 2.24 2.06 2.01
C VAL A 187 3.31 3.02 1.49
N MET A 188 3.07 3.58 0.30
CA MET A 188 3.97 4.54 -0.35
C MET A 188 3.59 5.93 0.12
N VAL A 189 4.50 6.67 0.75
CA VAL A 189 4.19 7.94 1.42
C VAL A 189 5.00 9.08 0.81
N SER A 190 4.32 10.15 0.38
CA SER A 190 4.95 11.41 0.00
C SER A 190 4.44 12.55 0.87
N CYS A 191 5.34 13.14 1.67
CA CYS A 191 5.10 14.29 2.53
C CYS A 191 6.42 14.82 3.11
N PRO A 192 6.45 16.01 3.73
CA PRO A 192 7.63 16.49 4.43
C PRO A 192 8.17 15.49 5.46
N THR A 193 9.48 15.41 5.62
CA THR A 193 10.14 14.44 6.51
C THR A 193 9.63 14.49 7.97
N PRO A 194 9.42 15.66 8.60
CA PRO A 194 8.86 15.72 9.95
C PRO A 194 7.44 15.13 10.03
N THR A 195 6.61 15.38 9.02
CA THR A 195 5.26 14.82 8.90
C THR A 195 5.31 13.30 8.74
N TYR A 196 6.22 12.80 7.90
CA TYR A 196 6.43 11.37 7.72
C TYR A 196 6.78 10.68 9.04
N GLN A 197 7.69 11.26 9.82
CA GLN A 197 8.10 10.74 11.14
C GLN A 197 6.92 10.71 12.11
N ALA A 198 6.15 11.78 12.20
CA ALA A 198 5.00 11.89 13.09
C ALA A 198 3.87 10.89 12.74
N LEU A 199 3.67 10.58 11.45
CA LEU A 199 2.61 9.69 10.98
C LEU A 199 2.97 8.21 11.01
N GLN A 200 4.23 7.83 11.28
CA GLN A 200 4.63 6.43 11.28
C GLN A 200 3.81 5.54 12.23
N PRO A 201 3.50 5.95 13.48
CA PRO A 201 2.72 5.10 14.38
C PRO A 201 1.34 4.75 13.82
N VAL A 202 0.68 5.71 13.14
CA VAL A 202 -0.63 5.50 12.51
C VAL A 202 -0.51 4.59 11.29
N LEU A 203 0.39 4.91 10.35
CA LEU A 203 0.46 4.21 9.07
C LEU A 203 1.06 2.79 9.18
N LYS A 204 1.93 2.55 10.18
CA LYS A 204 2.49 1.22 10.44
C LYS A 204 1.45 0.20 10.94
N THR A 205 0.27 0.65 11.38
CA THR A 205 -0.79 -0.25 11.85
C THR A 205 -1.29 -1.20 10.77
N PHE A 206 -1.25 -0.77 9.50
CA PHE A 206 -1.79 -1.54 8.36
C PHE A 206 -0.76 -1.85 7.26
N GLY A 207 0.51 -1.45 7.41
CA GLY A 207 1.51 -1.83 6.43
C GLY A 207 2.94 -1.35 6.67
N LYS A 208 3.81 -1.78 5.75
CA LYS A 208 5.21 -1.36 5.65
C LYS A 208 5.31 -0.04 4.89
N LEU A 209 5.99 0.94 5.47
CA LEU A 209 6.14 2.28 4.92
C LEU A 209 7.31 2.41 3.95
N PHE A 210 7.12 3.19 2.89
CA PHE A 210 8.12 3.61 1.93
C PHE A 210 7.99 5.12 1.70
N HIS A 211 8.93 5.92 2.22
CA HIS A 211 8.95 7.37 1.98
C HIS A 211 9.48 7.63 0.58
N THR A 212 8.62 8.12 -0.32
CA THR A 212 8.93 8.34 -1.74
C THR A 212 9.48 9.73 -2.03
N GLY A 213 9.52 10.61 -1.03
CA GLY A 213 9.95 12.00 -1.14
C GLY A 213 8.95 12.96 -0.50
N GLU A 214 9.15 14.26 -0.70
CA GLU A 214 8.34 15.30 -0.06
C GLU A 214 7.31 15.94 -1.00
N LYS A 215 7.52 15.84 -2.32
CA LYS A 215 6.66 16.47 -3.32
C LYS A 215 5.32 15.72 -3.44
N PRO A 216 4.17 16.42 -3.37
CA PRO A 216 2.87 15.81 -3.67
C PRO A 216 2.87 15.09 -5.03
N GLY A 217 2.27 13.91 -5.06
CA GLY A 217 2.16 13.06 -6.24
C GLY A 217 3.25 12.00 -6.41
N LEU A 218 4.41 12.09 -5.76
CA LEU A 218 5.49 11.08 -5.94
C LEU A 218 5.06 9.66 -5.54
N ALA A 219 4.32 9.52 -4.46
CA ALA A 219 3.79 8.22 -4.04
C ALA A 219 2.75 7.69 -5.03
N GLN A 220 1.94 8.58 -5.63
CA GLN A 220 1.00 8.21 -6.68
C GLN A 220 1.75 7.72 -7.93
N THR A 221 2.83 8.39 -8.35
CA THR A 221 3.68 7.92 -9.48
C THR A 221 4.22 6.52 -9.21
N ALA A 222 4.78 6.28 -8.02
CA ALA A 222 5.28 4.97 -7.63
C ALA A 222 4.17 3.89 -7.67
N LYS A 223 2.99 4.22 -7.15
CA LYS A 223 1.81 3.34 -7.17
C LYS A 223 1.36 3.01 -8.59
N LEU A 224 1.26 4.01 -9.47
CA LEU A 224 0.83 3.83 -10.85
C LEU A 224 1.82 2.97 -11.65
N ALA A 225 3.12 3.19 -11.47
CA ALA A 225 4.15 2.35 -12.08
C ALA A 225 4.02 0.87 -11.65
N ASN A 226 3.84 0.63 -10.34
CA ASN A 226 3.60 -0.71 -9.82
C ASN A 226 2.34 -1.35 -10.43
N ASN A 227 1.23 -0.60 -10.49
CA ASN A 227 -0.03 -1.14 -10.99
C ASN A 227 0.01 -1.41 -12.51
N MET A 228 0.69 -0.57 -13.30
CA MET A 228 0.95 -0.82 -14.72
C MET A 228 1.72 -2.13 -14.91
N LEU A 229 2.79 -2.36 -14.14
CA LEU A 229 3.56 -3.61 -14.19
C LEU A 229 2.72 -4.83 -13.77
N ALA A 230 1.88 -4.69 -12.74
CA ALA A 230 0.99 -5.76 -12.30
C ALA A 230 -0.06 -6.13 -13.37
N ALA A 231 -0.65 -5.13 -14.04
CA ALA A 231 -1.58 -5.36 -15.14
C ALA A 231 -0.88 -5.98 -16.36
N THR A 232 0.32 -5.49 -16.69
CA THR A 232 1.17 -6.08 -17.75
C THR A 232 1.45 -7.55 -17.49
N ALA A 233 1.86 -7.89 -16.26
CA ALA A 233 2.12 -9.26 -15.87
C ALA A 233 0.89 -10.16 -16.04
N LEU A 234 -0.31 -9.67 -15.70
CA LEU A 234 -1.55 -10.41 -15.87
C LEU A 234 -1.89 -10.64 -17.35
N VAL A 235 -1.83 -9.60 -18.18
CA VAL A 235 -2.11 -9.70 -19.62
C VAL A 235 -1.12 -10.65 -20.30
N ALA A 236 0.19 -10.42 -20.12
CA ALA A 236 1.23 -11.22 -20.76
C ALA A 236 1.21 -12.69 -20.27
N THR A 237 0.92 -12.93 -18.98
CA THR A 237 0.75 -14.31 -18.49
C THR A 237 -0.49 -14.96 -19.11
N SER A 238 -1.57 -14.22 -19.33
CA SER A 238 -2.78 -14.74 -20.00
C SER A 238 -2.49 -15.15 -21.44
N GLU A 239 -1.74 -14.35 -22.20
CA GLU A 239 -1.31 -14.69 -23.56
C GLU A 239 -0.42 -15.94 -23.59
N ALA A 240 0.59 -16.00 -22.71
CA ALA A 240 1.49 -17.14 -22.63
C ALA A 240 0.76 -18.43 -22.26
N LEU A 241 -0.18 -18.38 -21.32
CA LEU A 241 -0.97 -19.54 -20.90
C LEU A 241 -1.96 -19.97 -22.00
N ALA A 242 -2.63 -19.03 -22.67
CA ALA A 242 -3.48 -19.36 -23.81
C ALA A 242 -2.70 -20.07 -24.92
N MET A 243 -1.50 -19.57 -25.27
CA MET A 243 -0.61 -20.21 -26.24
C MET A 243 -0.18 -21.61 -25.80
N GLY A 244 0.26 -21.76 -24.54
CA GLY A 244 0.71 -23.05 -24.00
C GLY A 244 -0.39 -24.10 -24.00
N VAL A 245 -1.60 -23.72 -23.57
CA VAL A 245 -2.77 -24.61 -23.62
C VAL A 245 -3.13 -24.95 -25.06
N LYS A 246 -3.05 -24.00 -26.00
CA LYS A 246 -3.27 -24.27 -27.43
C LYS A 246 -2.29 -25.29 -27.99
N ALA A 247 -1.05 -25.29 -27.49
CA ALA A 247 -0.03 -26.26 -27.84
C ALA A 247 -0.22 -27.64 -27.15
N GLY A 248 -1.23 -27.79 -26.28
CA GLY A 248 -1.53 -29.03 -25.57
C GLY A 248 -0.89 -29.16 -24.20
N LEU A 249 -0.30 -28.10 -23.64
CA LEU A 249 0.19 -28.10 -22.26
C LEU A 249 -0.95 -27.96 -21.26
N ASP A 250 -0.84 -28.66 -20.13
CA ASP A 250 -1.64 -28.37 -18.96
C ASP A 250 -1.29 -27.00 -18.38
N ALA A 251 -2.31 -26.18 -18.08
CA ALA A 251 -2.10 -24.81 -17.63
C ALA A 251 -1.41 -24.74 -16.27
N LYS A 252 -1.71 -25.68 -15.36
CA LYS A 252 -1.09 -25.73 -14.04
C LYS A 252 0.38 -26.12 -14.16
N VAL A 253 0.71 -27.12 -14.98
CA VAL A 253 2.11 -27.51 -15.26
C VAL A 253 2.90 -26.32 -15.81
N LEU A 254 2.32 -25.57 -16.76
CA LEU A 254 2.98 -24.38 -17.31
C LEU A 254 3.21 -23.28 -16.25
N ILE A 255 2.22 -23.03 -15.37
CA ILE A 255 2.38 -22.10 -14.24
C ILE A 255 3.50 -22.57 -13.29
N ASP A 256 3.56 -23.86 -12.97
CA ASP A 256 4.59 -24.43 -12.08
C ASP A 256 5.99 -24.22 -12.68
N ILE A 257 6.16 -24.47 -13.99
CA ILE A 257 7.42 -24.21 -14.72
C ILE A 257 7.78 -22.72 -14.66
N ILE A 258 6.84 -21.83 -14.96
CA ILE A 258 7.06 -20.37 -14.96
C ILE A 258 7.52 -19.90 -13.57
N ASN A 259 6.91 -20.40 -12.50
CA ASN A 259 7.17 -19.97 -11.12
C ASN A 259 8.55 -20.41 -10.58
N VAL A 260 9.22 -21.38 -11.20
CA VAL A 260 10.63 -21.72 -10.90
C VAL A 260 11.61 -21.17 -11.94
N SER A 261 11.12 -20.46 -12.94
CA SER A 261 11.88 -19.91 -14.07
C SER A 261 11.90 -18.37 -14.05
N SER A 262 12.56 -17.76 -15.05
CA SER A 262 12.70 -16.30 -15.17
C SER A 262 11.41 -15.56 -15.52
N GLY A 263 10.37 -16.25 -16.01
CA GLY A 263 9.07 -15.66 -16.34
C GLY A 263 8.18 -15.36 -15.12
N ARG A 264 8.58 -15.82 -13.92
CA ARG A 264 7.82 -15.65 -12.67
C ARG A 264 7.42 -14.20 -12.43
N ASN A 265 6.16 -13.99 -12.10
CA ASN A 265 5.63 -12.67 -11.78
C ASN A 265 4.41 -12.75 -10.84
N SER A 266 3.88 -11.60 -10.43
CA SER A 266 2.76 -11.55 -9.48
C SER A 266 1.46 -12.19 -10.00
N ALA A 267 1.26 -12.32 -11.31
CA ALA A 267 0.10 -13.01 -11.87
C ALA A 267 0.27 -14.52 -11.78
N SER A 268 1.42 -15.04 -12.19
CA SER A 268 1.70 -16.49 -12.15
C SER A 268 1.75 -17.06 -10.73
N GLN A 269 2.17 -16.26 -9.74
CA GLN A 269 2.27 -16.70 -8.36
C GLN A 269 0.97 -16.61 -7.55
N ASP A 270 0.06 -15.70 -7.92
CA ASP A 270 -1.07 -15.32 -7.06
C ASP A 270 -2.41 -15.35 -7.81
N LYS A 271 -2.57 -14.54 -8.87
CA LYS A 271 -3.86 -14.43 -9.60
C LYS A 271 -4.25 -15.75 -10.28
N PHE A 272 -3.31 -16.39 -10.98
CA PHE A 272 -3.62 -17.60 -11.73
C PHE A 272 -4.00 -18.78 -10.81
N PRO A 273 -3.18 -19.16 -9.82
CA PRO A 273 -3.53 -20.25 -8.91
C PRO A 273 -4.81 -20.02 -8.11
N ARG A 274 -5.13 -18.77 -7.76
CA ARG A 274 -6.27 -18.47 -6.88
C ARG A 274 -7.59 -18.19 -7.61
N ALA A 275 -7.55 -17.61 -8.81
CA ALA A 275 -8.74 -17.11 -9.47
C ALA A 275 -8.94 -17.61 -10.91
N VAL A 276 -7.86 -17.75 -11.69
CA VAL A 276 -7.97 -18.18 -13.11
C VAL A 276 -8.05 -19.69 -13.23
N LEU A 277 -7.08 -20.43 -12.68
CA LEU A 277 -7.05 -21.90 -12.76
C LEU A 277 -8.28 -22.55 -12.11
N PRO A 278 -8.75 -22.08 -10.93
CA PRO A 278 -9.98 -22.59 -10.31
C PRO A 278 -11.27 -22.06 -10.96
N ARG A 279 -11.18 -21.17 -11.95
CA ARG A 279 -12.30 -20.55 -12.67
C ARG A 279 -13.23 -19.69 -11.83
N THR A 280 -12.80 -19.20 -10.67
CA THR A 280 -13.63 -18.37 -9.80
C THR A 280 -13.71 -16.91 -10.25
N PHE A 281 -12.61 -16.37 -10.83
CA PHE A 281 -12.53 -14.98 -11.30
C PHE A 281 -13.01 -13.95 -10.26
N ASP A 282 -12.61 -14.15 -9.00
CA ASP A 282 -13.07 -13.39 -7.84
C ASP A 282 -11.90 -12.85 -7.00
N PHE A 283 -10.75 -12.62 -7.63
CA PHE A 283 -9.53 -12.16 -6.96
C PHE A 283 -9.74 -10.89 -6.12
N GLY A 284 -10.67 -10.03 -6.55
CA GLY A 284 -11.23 -8.94 -5.76
C GLY A 284 -10.83 -7.56 -6.23
N PHE A 285 -10.49 -7.38 -7.51
CA PHE A 285 -10.18 -6.07 -8.09
C PHE A 285 -10.89 -5.86 -9.42
N ALA A 286 -11.76 -4.84 -9.47
CA ALA A 286 -12.60 -4.59 -10.63
C ALA A 286 -11.80 -4.14 -11.86
N THR A 287 -12.17 -4.65 -13.04
CA THR A 287 -11.56 -4.31 -14.34
C THR A 287 -11.58 -2.81 -14.58
N ALA A 288 -12.66 -2.10 -14.23
CA ALA A 288 -12.72 -0.65 -14.38
C ALA A 288 -11.66 0.08 -13.53
N LEU A 289 -11.36 -0.41 -12.32
CA LEU A 289 -10.32 0.17 -11.46
C LEU A 289 -8.92 -0.11 -12.00
N SER A 290 -8.67 -1.33 -12.48
CA SER A 290 -7.40 -1.66 -13.14
C SER A 290 -7.19 -0.83 -14.40
N HIS A 291 -8.22 -0.70 -15.25
CA HIS A 291 -8.17 0.15 -16.43
C HIS A 291 -7.90 1.61 -16.06
N LYS A 292 -8.57 2.13 -15.01
CA LYS A 292 -8.34 3.49 -14.50
C LYS A 292 -6.90 3.69 -14.04
N ASP A 293 -6.32 2.75 -13.31
CA ASP A 293 -4.92 2.85 -12.87
C ASP A 293 -3.93 2.89 -14.04
N VAL A 294 -4.11 2.02 -15.03
CA VAL A 294 -3.24 2.02 -16.22
C VAL A 294 -3.42 3.31 -17.02
N ARG A 295 -4.66 3.81 -17.16
CA ARG A 295 -4.94 5.10 -17.82
C ARG A 295 -4.21 6.25 -17.12
N LEU A 296 -4.35 6.37 -15.80
CA LEU A 296 -3.66 7.41 -15.01
C LEU A 296 -2.14 7.33 -15.20
N CYS A 297 -1.57 6.13 -15.25
CA CYS A 297 -0.14 5.94 -15.49
C CYS A 297 0.28 6.47 -16.87
N LEU A 298 -0.51 6.20 -17.90
CA LEU A 298 -0.22 6.63 -19.28
C LEU A 298 -0.40 8.13 -19.46
N ASP A 299 -1.46 8.71 -18.88
CA ASP A 299 -1.70 10.15 -18.93
C ASP A 299 -0.54 10.90 -18.24
N GLU A 300 -0.08 10.42 -17.09
CA GLU A 300 1.07 10.98 -16.39
C GLU A 300 2.37 10.84 -17.20
N ALA A 301 2.62 9.67 -17.79
CA ALA A 301 3.78 9.45 -18.64
C ALA A 301 3.77 10.38 -19.87
N GLN A 302 2.60 10.56 -20.49
CA GLN A 302 2.42 11.49 -21.61
C GLN A 302 2.74 12.94 -21.19
N ASN A 303 2.26 13.38 -20.03
CA ASN A 303 2.55 14.72 -19.51
C ASN A 303 4.05 14.96 -19.27
N MET A 304 4.80 13.91 -18.95
CA MET A 304 6.26 13.96 -18.79
C MET A 304 7.04 13.69 -20.09
N GLY A 305 6.37 13.41 -21.20
CA GLY A 305 7.02 13.04 -22.46
C GLY A 305 7.70 11.66 -22.43
N VAL A 306 7.23 10.73 -21.60
CA VAL A 306 7.76 9.35 -21.48
C VAL A 306 6.90 8.39 -22.31
N PRO A 307 7.43 7.79 -23.39
CA PRO A 307 6.69 6.83 -24.20
C PRO A 307 6.45 5.51 -23.46
N MET A 308 5.21 5.00 -23.51
CA MET A 308 4.78 3.80 -22.77
C MET A 308 4.05 2.79 -23.68
N LEU A 309 4.78 2.21 -24.63
CA LEU A 309 4.21 1.30 -25.65
C LEU A 309 3.52 0.07 -25.06
N VAL A 310 4.17 -0.59 -24.09
CA VAL A 310 3.61 -1.78 -23.43
C VAL A 310 2.35 -1.42 -22.64
N GLY A 311 2.39 -0.29 -21.91
CA GLY A 311 1.24 0.19 -21.15
C GLY A 311 0.02 0.47 -22.03
N ALA A 312 0.23 1.03 -23.23
CA ALA A 312 -0.85 1.29 -24.18
C ALA A 312 -1.55 -0.01 -24.63
N ALA A 313 -0.80 -1.07 -24.94
CA ALA A 313 -1.39 -2.36 -25.28
C ALA A 313 -2.19 -2.97 -24.10
N VAL A 314 -1.65 -2.85 -22.88
CA VAL A 314 -2.31 -3.35 -21.66
C VAL A 314 -3.60 -2.59 -21.37
N LEU A 315 -3.60 -1.27 -21.58
CA LEU A 315 -4.78 -0.43 -21.43
C LEU A 315 -5.91 -0.87 -22.36
N GLU A 316 -5.60 -1.14 -23.63
CA GLU A 316 -6.58 -1.62 -24.60
C GLU A 316 -7.12 -3.01 -24.22
N MET A 317 -6.26 -3.92 -23.74
CA MET A 317 -6.72 -5.23 -23.25
C MET A 317 -7.69 -5.10 -22.07
N LEU A 318 -7.44 -4.17 -21.15
CA LEU A 318 -8.36 -3.89 -20.06
C LEU A 318 -9.66 -3.22 -20.56
N ALA A 319 -9.58 -2.38 -21.60
CA ALA A 319 -10.75 -1.76 -22.22
C ALA A 319 -11.65 -2.81 -22.89
N VAL A 320 -11.06 -3.76 -23.63
CA VAL A 320 -11.77 -4.92 -24.22
C VAL A 320 -12.42 -5.76 -23.13
N THR A 321 -11.67 -6.09 -22.08
CA THR A 321 -12.19 -6.87 -20.94
C THR A 321 -13.38 -6.18 -20.29
N LYS A 322 -13.28 -4.87 -20.06
CA LYS A 322 -14.35 -4.03 -19.49
C LYS A 322 -15.58 -4.01 -20.39
N ALA A 323 -15.40 -3.89 -21.71
CA ALA A 323 -16.50 -3.88 -22.67
C ALA A 323 -17.23 -5.24 -22.73
N ARG A 324 -16.47 -6.35 -22.62
CA ARG A 324 -17.01 -7.71 -22.73
C ARG A 324 -17.71 -8.19 -21.47
N PHE A 325 -17.15 -7.90 -20.30
CA PHE A 325 -17.62 -8.45 -19.01
C PHE A 325 -18.19 -7.41 -18.05
N GLY A 326 -18.16 -6.14 -18.43
CA GLY A 326 -18.66 -5.03 -17.62
C GLY A 326 -17.58 -4.42 -16.71
N PRO A 327 -17.86 -3.24 -16.14
CA PRO A 327 -16.90 -2.51 -15.31
C PRO A 327 -16.56 -3.22 -13.99
N ASP A 328 -17.52 -3.93 -13.41
CA ASP A 328 -17.40 -4.57 -12.09
C ASP A 328 -16.86 -6.00 -12.14
N SER A 329 -16.64 -6.55 -13.35
CA SER A 329 -15.98 -7.85 -13.50
C SER A 329 -14.60 -7.81 -12.84
N ASP A 330 -14.12 -8.94 -12.33
CA ASP A 330 -12.74 -9.01 -11.85
C ASP A 330 -11.74 -8.88 -13.00
N PHE A 331 -10.67 -8.12 -12.79
CA PHE A 331 -9.62 -7.89 -13.79
C PHE A 331 -8.94 -9.18 -14.30
N THR A 332 -9.00 -10.29 -13.56
CA THR A 332 -8.54 -11.61 -14.04
C THR A 332 -9.35 -12.14 -15.22
N MET A 333 -10.55 -11.61 -15.47
CA MET A 333 -11.37 -11.92 -16.64
C MET A 333 -10.70 -11.57 -17.97
N VAL A 334 -9.59 -10.82 -17.96
CA VAL A 334 -8.77 -10.64 -19.16
C VAL A 334 -8.33 -11.99 -19.73
N ALA A 335 -8.06 -13.00 -18.90
CA ALA A 335 -7.73 -14.35 -19.35
C ALA A 335 -8.83 -14.95 -20.23
N LYS A 336 -10.12 -14.70 -19.94
CA LYS A 336 -11.24 -15.17 -20.77
C LYS A 336 -11.25 -14.52 -22.16
N VAL A 337 -10.86 -13.26 -22.27
CA VAL A 337 -10.72 -12.61 -23.59
C VAL A 337 -9.73 -13.38 -24.45
N LEU A 338 -8.57 -13.74 -23.89
CA LEU A 338 -7.53 -14.49 -24.60
C LEU A 338 -7.94 -15.94 -24.89
N GLU A 339 -8.62 -16.60 -23.95
CA GLU A 339 -9.24 -17.93 -24.15
C GLU A 339 -10.16 -17.94 -25.37
N GLU A 340 -11.06 -16.98 -25.46
CA GLU A 340 -12.03 -16.88 -26.53
C GLU A 340 -11.36 -16.60 -27.89
N TRP A 341 -10.31 -15.78 -27.93
CA TRP A 341 -9.55 -15.53 -29.16
C TRP A 341 -8.70 -16.73 -29.59
N ALA A 342 -8.11 -17.45 -28.65
CA ALA A 342 -7.30 -18.63 -28.93
C ALA A 342 -8.14 -19.91 -29.14
N GLY A 343 -9.41 -19.90 -28.73
CA GLY A 343 -10.28 -21.09 -28.73
C GLY A 343 -9.78 -22.18 -27.79
N VAL A 344 -9.43 -21.80 -26.55
CA VAL A 344 -8.93 -22.69 -25.49
C VAL A 344 -9.52 -22.29 -24.14
N GLU A 345 -9.33 -23.12 -23.11
CA GLU A 345 -9.66 -22.78 -21.73
C GLU A 345 -8.44 -22.98 -20.82
N ILE A 346 -8.04 -21.93 -20.11
CA ILE A 346 -6.98 -21.94 -19.10
C ILE A 346 -7.63 -22.38 -17.77
N LYS A 347 -7.55 -23.67 -17.47
CA LYS A 347 -8.01 -24.27 -16.22
C LYS A 347 -6.95 -25.18 -15.63
N GLY A 348 -6.95 -25.31 -14.31
CA GLY A 348 -6.09 -26.25 -13.58
C GLY A 348 -6.81 -27.54 -13.19
#